data_AF-A0A923TAH6-F1
#
_entry.id   AF-A0A923TAH6-F1
#
_cell.length_a   1.000
_cell.length_b   1.000
_cell.length_c   1.000
_cell.angle_alpha   90.00
_cell.angle_beta   90.00
_cell.angle_gamma   90.00
#
_symmetry.space_group_name_H-M   'P 1'
#
loop_
_entity.id
_entity.type
_entity.pdbx_description
1 polymer ?
#
loop_
_entity_poly.entity_id
_entity_poly.type
_entity_poly.pdbx_seq_one_letter_code
_entity_poly.pdbx_strand_id
1 'polypeptide(L)'
;MKHSVLLITVVVLLLLGGGELLAQCPMCRATAESNLANGGTEGRGLNNGILYLFFMPYLLIGTVAFLWWRNRKKEADELAEIGE
;
A
#
# COMPACT_ATOMS: atom_id res chain seq x y z
N MET A 1 -11.47 -24.37 7.87
CA MET A 1 -10.09 -24.86 8.11
C MET A 1 -9.25 -24.87 6.83
N LYS A 2 -9.59 -25.66 5.81
CA LYS A 2 -8.87 -25.70 4.51
C LYS A 2 -8.77 -24.34 3.79
N HIS A 3 -9.85 -23.56 3.74
CA HIS A 3 -9.83 -22.20 3.15
C HIS A 3 -9.04 -21.19 3.99
N SER A 4 -9.06 -21.33 5.31
CA SER A 4 -8.29 -20.49 6.23
C SER A 4 -6.79 -20.78 6.11
N VAL A 5 -6.39 -22.04 5.98
CA VAL A 5 -5.00 -22.45 5.73
C VAL A 5 -4.54 -21.97 4.36
N LEU A 6 -5.37 -22.10 3.31
CA LEU A 6 -5.07 -21.57 1.98
C LEU A 6 -4.84 -20.05 2.00
N LEU A 7 -5.71 -19.31 2.69
CA LEU A 7 -5.58 -17.86 2.86
C LEU A 7 -4.28 -17.48 3.58
N ILE A 8 -3.96 -18.19 4.67
CA ILE A 8 -2.72 -17.95 5.44
C ILE A 8 -1.49 -18.24 4.56
N THR A 9 -1.49 -19.33 3.80
CA THR A 9 -0.38 -19.68 2.90
C THR A 9 -0.18 -18.64 1.80
N VAL A 10 -1.26 -18.14 1.20
CA VAL A 10 -1.19 -17.07 0.18
C VAL A 10 -0.64 -15.77 0.77
N VAL A 11 -1.07 -15.39 1.97
CA VAL A 11 -0.58 -14.19 2.67
C VAL A 11 0.92 -14.33 3.00
N VAL A 12 1.36 -15.49 3.49
CA VAL A 12 2.78 -15.76 3.77
C VAL A 12 3.64 -15.70 2.50
N LEU A 13 3.16 -16.25 1.38
CA LEU A 13 3.85 -16.18 0.09
C LEU A 13 3.98 -14.74 -0.43
N LEU A 14 2.95 -13.91 -0.24
CA LEU A 14 2.98 -12.49 -0.63
C LEU A 14 3.97 -11.68 0.22
N LEU A 15 4.12 -12.01 1.51
CA LEU A 15 5.06 -11.36 2.41
C LEU A 15 6.53 -11.75 2.15
N LEU A 16 6.77 -12.92 1.57
CA LEU A 16 8.11 -13.41 1.20
C LEU A 16 8.61 -12.85 -0.15
N GLY A 17 7.76 -12.14 -0.90
CA GLY A 17 8.07 -11.57 -2.23
C GLY A 17 8.81 -10.22 -2.22
N GLY A 18 9.51 -9.87 -1.14
CA GLY A 18 10.19 -8.58 -0.97
C GLY A 18 11.58 -8.48 -1.63
N GLY A 19 11.72 -8.91 -2.88
CA GLY A 19 12.94 -8.66 -3.67
C GLY A 19 13.09 -7.18 -4.03
N GLU A 20 14.30 -6.73 -4.41
CA GLU A 20 14.50 -5.37 -4.90
C GLU A 20 13.47 -5.05 -5.97
N LEU A 21 12.57 -4.11 -5.66
CA LEU A 21 11.56 -3.63 -6.59
C LEU A 21 12.29 -2.85 -7.69
N LEU A 22 12.86 -3.59 -8.65
CA LEU A 22 13.31 -3.06 -9.92
C LEU A 22 12.13 -2.30 -10.51
N ALA A 23 12.32 -1.01 -10.77
CA ALA A 23 11.27 -0.12 -11.25
C ALA A 23 10.45 -0.82 -12.36
N GLN A 24 9.15 -0.96 -12.10
CA GLN A 24 8.23 -1.75 -12.94
C GLN A 24 7.96 -1.11 -14.31
N CYS A 25 8.47 0.10 -14.55
CA CYS A 25 8.46 0.75 -15.86
C CYS A 25 9.89 0.78 -16.43
N PRO A 26 10.22 -0.06 -17.44
CA PRO A 26 11.55 -0.10 -18.03
C PRO A 26 11.96 1.23 -18.67
N MET A 27 11.00 2.06 -19.11
CA MET A 27 11.25 3.39 -19.65
C MET A 27 11.71 4.37 -18.56
N CYS A 28 11.01 4.45 -17.42
CA CYS A 28 11.39 5.34 -16.33
C CYS A 28 12.75 4.96 -15.72
N ARG A 29 13.05 3.65 -15.70
CA ARG A 29 14.35 3.14 -15.26
C ARG A 29 15.48 3.55 -16.21
N ALA A 30 15.30 3.35 -17.51
CA ALA A 30 16.34 3.66 -18.50
C ALA A 30 16.69 5.16 -18.51
N THR A 31 15.70 6.04 -18.40
CA THR A 31 15.94 7.50 -18.32
C THR A 31 16.64 7.89 -17.02
N ALA A 32 16.26 7.31 -15.89
CA ALA A 32 16.89 7.56 -14.59
C ALA A 32 18.34 7.06 -14.54
N GLU A 33 18.62 5.87 -15.06
CA GLU A 33 19.96 5.30 -15.15
C GLU A 33 20.86 6.10 -16.12
N SER A 34 20.32 6.53 -17.27
CA SER A 34 21.05 7.39 -18.22
C SER A 34 21.38 8.76 -17.63
N ASN A 35 20.45 9.35 -16.87
CA ASN A 35 20.69 10.61 -16.18
C ASN A 35 21.82 10.48 -15.15
N LEU A 36 21.79 9.41 -14.35
CA LEU A 36 22.80 9.14 -13.33
C LEU A 36 24.19 8.88 -13.95
N ALA A 37 24.24 8.14 -15.07
CA ALA A 37 25.47 7.85 -15.80
C ALA A 37 26.13 9.10 -16.39
N ASN A 38 25.34 10.12 -16.72
CA ASN A 38 25.83 11.41 -17.24
C ASN A 38 26.09 12.45 -16.13
N GLY A 39 26.12 12.03 -14.86
CA GLY A 39 26.43 12.89 -13.71
C GLY A 39 25.23 13.61 -13.09
N GLY A 40 24.01 13.35 -13.58
CA GLY A 40 22.77 13.87 -13.01
C GLY A 40 22.40 13.20 -11.68
N THR A 41 21.40 13.76 -10.98
CA THR A 41 20.92 13.26 -9.68
C THR A 41 19.47 12.83 -9.70
N GLU A 42 18.77 13.00 -10.82
CA GLU A 42 17.30 12.90 -10.92
C GLU A 42 16.82 11.45 -10.81
N GLY A 43 17.71 10.48 -11.08
CA GLY A 43 17.45 9.06 -10.85
C GLY A 43 17.63 8.58 -9.40
N ARG A 44 18.19 9.40 -8.50
CA ARG A 44 18.41 8.99 -7.10
C ARG A 44 17.07 8.92 -6.37
N GLY A 45 16.72 7.73 -5.88
CA GLY A 45 15.54 7.52 -5.04
C GLY A 45 14.23 7.31 -5.81
N LEU A 46 14.26 7.10 -7.14
CA LEU A 46 13.06 6.84 -7.94
C LEU A 46 12.24 5.65 -7.41
N ASN A 47 12.89 4.56 -6.99
CA ASN A 47 12.22 3.40 -6.41
C ASN A 47 11.46 3.74 -5.12
N ASN A 48 12.02 4.61 -4.28
CA ASN A 48 11.35 5.09 -3.07
C ASN A 48 10.12 5.94 -3.41
N GLY A 49 10.23 6.78 -4.46
CA GLY A 49 9.11 7.56 -4.98
C GLY A 49 7.96 6.68 -5.49
N ILE A 50 8.26 5.63 -6.27
CA ILE A 50 7.26 4.68 -6.78
C ILE A 50 6.56 3.96 -5.63
N LEU A 51 7.31 3.49 -4.63
CA LEU A 51 6.73 2.81 -3.48
C LEU A 51 5.85 3.74 -2.65
N TYR A 52 6.29 4.97 -2.42
CA TYR A 52 5.50 5.97 -1.71
C TYR A 52 4.17 6.24 -2.43
N LEU A 53 4.21 6.49 -3.74
CA LEU A 53 3.02 6.74 -4.55
C LEU A 53 2.09 5.52 -4.65
N PHE A 54 2.64 4.30 -4.65
CA PHE A 54 1.83 3.08 -4.66
C PHE A 54 1.12 2.83 -3.33
N PHE A 55 1.79 2.99 -2.18
CA PHE A 55 1.20 2.71 -0.87
C PHE A 55 0.23 3.80 -0.40
N MET A 56 0.49 5.05 -0.74
CA MET A 56 -0.29 6.19 -0.29
C MET A 56 -1.82 6.08 -0.56
N PRO A 57 -2.31 5.70 -1.75
CA PRO A 57 -3.74 5.56 -1.99
C PRO A 57 -4.41 4.49 -1.11
N TYR A 58 -3.73 3.37 -0.86
CA TYR A 58 -4.28 2.33 0.00
C TYR A 58 -4.36 2.78 1.46
N LEU A 59 -3.36 3.50 1.95
CA LEU A 59 -3.37 4.07 3.30
C LEU A 59 -4.47 5.12 3.48
N LEU A 60 -4.65 6.00 2.49
CA LEU A 60 -5.74 6.98 2.51
C LEU A 60 -7.11 6.30 2.55
N ILE A 61 -7.38 5.39 1.62
CA ILE A 61 -8.68 4.71 1.53
C ILE A 61 -8.93 3.89 2.80
N GLY A 62 -7.92 3.17 3.29
CA GLY A 62 -8.02 2.38 4.53
C GLY A 62 -8.32 3.24 5.75
N THR A 63 -7.67 4.40 5.86
CA THR A 63 -7.89 5.35 6.97
C THR A 63 -9.31 5.91 6.93
N VAL A 64 -9.77 6.37 5.76
CA VAL A 64 -11.12 6.91 5.59
C VAL A 64 -12.17 5.83 5.89
N ALA A 65 -12.01 4.62 5.34
CA ALA A 65 -12.93 3.51 5.57
C ALA A 65 -12.99 3.12 7.07
N PHE A 66 -11.84 3.08 7.74
CA PHE A 66 -11.77 2.77 9.17
C PHE A 66 -12.47 3.84 10.02
N LEU A 67 -12.22 5.12 9.75
CA LEU A 67 -12.86 6.23 10.45
C LEU A 67 -14.38 6.22 10.24
N TRP A 68 -14.83 5.99 9.00
CA TRP A 68 -16.25 5.89 8.68
C TRP A 68 -16.93 4.74 9.43
N TRP A 69 -16.35 3.54 9.40
CA TRP A 69 -16.89 2.38 10.12
C TRP A 69 -16.96 2.62 11.64
N ARG A 70 -15.90 3.22 12.22
CA ARG A 70 -15.86 3.58 13.64
C ARG A 70 -16.97 4.57 14.01
N ASN A 71 -17.21 5.59 13.16
CA ASN A 71 -18.25 6.58 13.43
C ASN A 71 -19.65 5.96 13.38
N ARG A 72 -19.91 5.09 12.40
CA ARG A 72 -21.18 4.38 12.25
C ARG A 72 -21.48 3.42 13.41
N LYS A 73 -20.46 2.79 13.99
CA LYS A 73 -20.62 1.97 15.19
C LYS A 73 -21.02 2.81 16.40
N LYS A 74 -20.37 3.96 16.62
CA LYS A 74 -20.75 4.88 17.69
C LYS A 74 -22.18 5.39 17.56
N GLU A 75 -22.59 5.77 16.34
CA GLU A 75 -23.98 6.18 16.07
C GLU A 75 -24.98 5.06 16.42
N ALA A 76 -24.67 3.81 16.04
CA ALA A 76 -25.53 2.67 16.33
C ALA A 76 -25.62 2.35 17.84
N ASP A 77 -24.50 2.46 18.56
CA ASP A 77 -24.44 2.25 20.01
C ASP A 77 -25.23 3.37 20.74
N GLU A 78 -25.10 4.63 20.31
CA GLU A 78 -25.81 5.79 20.89
C GLU A 78 -27.32 5.75 20.61
N LEU A 79 -27.74 5.31 19.43
CA LEU A 79 -29.17 5.07 19.11
C LEU A 79 -29.78 3.92 19.92
N ALA A 80 -28.99 2.92 20.31
CA ALA A 80 -29.44 1.82 21.16
C ALA A 80 -29.65 2.29 22.62
N GLU A 81 -28.74 3.10 23.16
CA GLU A 81 -28.91 3.69 24.52
C GLU A 81 -30.11 4.66 24.62
N ILE A 82 -30.44 5.41 23.57
CA ILE A 82 -31.61 6.31 23.57
C ILE A 82 -32.94 5.52 23.49
N GLY A 83 -32.90 4.28 22.99
CA GLY A 83 -34.07 3.43 22.79
C GLY A 83 -34.46 2.54 23.98
N GLU A 84 -33.62 2.45 25.02
CA GLU A 84 -33.89 1.78 26.30
C GLU A 84 -34.36 2.78 27.37
#